data_AF-A0A7C5WB22-F1
#
_entry.id   AF-A0A7C5WB22-F1
#
_cell.length_a   1.000
_cell.length_b   1.000
_cell.length_c   1.000
_cell.angle_alpha   90.00
_cell.angle_beta   90.00
_cell.angle_gamma   90.00
#
_symmetry.space_group_name_H-M   'P 1'
#
loop_
_entity.id
_entity.type
_entity.pdbx_description
1 polymer ?
#
loop_
_entity_poly.entity_id
_entity_poly.type
_entity_poly.pdbx_seq_one_letter_code
_entity_poly.pdbx_strand_id
1 'polypeptide(L)' 'MTVVAVLFYGILLELLQALVPYRTFSMNDILANTLGILTYSVFYMLYYAVKKRFFPSPGS' A
#
# COMPACT_ATOMS: atom_id res chain seq x y z
N MET A 1 0.44 -7.54 -8.30
CA MET A 1 0.41 -6.06 -8.28
C MET A 1 1.64 -5.59 -7.52
N THR A 2 2.49 -4.75 -8.13
CA THR A 2 3.69 -4.21 -7.46
C THR A 2 3.31 -3.02 -6.58
N VAL A 3 4.09 -2.75 -5.52
CA VAL A 3 3.89 -1.59 -4.62
C VAL A 3 3.76 -0.28 -5.41
N VAL A 4 4.58 -0.12 -6.44
CA VAL A 4 4.56 1.03 -7.35
C VAL A 4 3.23 1.17 -8.08
N ALA A 5 2.65 0.07 -8.58
CA ALA A 5 1.36 0.10 -9.26
C ALA A 5 0.22 0.55 -8.33
N VAL A 6 0.27 0.15 -7.04
CA VAL A 6 -0.74 0.55 -6.05
C VAL A 6 -0.62 2.04 -5.70
N LEU A 7 0.61 2.58 -5.64
CA LEU A 7 0.84 4.01 -5.43
C LEU A 7 0.26 4.86 -6.57
N PHE A 8 0.55 4.50 -7.83
CA PHE A 8 -0.02 5.20 -8.98
C PHE A 8 -1.54 5.09 -9.03
N TYR A 9 -2.08 3.92 -8.66
CA TYR A 9 -3.52 3.72 -8.57
C TYR A 9 -4.16 4.67 -7.54
N GLY A 10 -3.54 4.86 -6.38
CA GLY A 10 -4.01 5.82 -5.37
C GLY A 10 -4.03 7.27 -5.84
N ILE A 11 -2.98 7.71 -6.54
CA ILE A 11 -2.91 9.06 -7.13
C ILE A 11 -3.98 9.23 -8.22
N LEU A 12 -4.13 8.23 -9.10
CA LEU A 12 -5.14 8.27 -10.15
C LEU A 12 -6.56 8.34 -9.57
N LEU A 13 -6.85 7.59 -8.51
CA LEU A 13 -8.14 7.65 -7.82
C LEU A 13 -8.45 9.05 -7.30
N GLU A 14 -7.50 9.73 -6.66
CA GLU A 14 -7.70 11.10 -6.18
C GLU A 14 -7.94 12.10 -7.33
N LEU A 15 -7.24 11.93 -8.45
CA LEU A 15 -7.49 12.74 -9.66
C LEU A 15 -8.90 12.51 -10.23
N LEU A 16 -9.38 11.26 -10.23
CA LEU A 16 -10.73 10.94 -10.67
C LEU A 16 -11.79 11.42 -9.67
N GLN A 17 -11.51 11.36 -8.37
CA GLN A 17 -12.39 11.87 -7.33
C GLN A 17 -12.53 13.40 -7.40
N ALA A 18 -11.54 14.11 -7.93
CA ALA A 18 -11.65 15.54 -8.21
C ALA A 18 -12.75 15.87 -9.25
N LEU A 19 -13.16 14.90 -10.08
CA LEU A 19 -14.25 15.05 -11.05
C LEU A 19 -15.64 14.77 -10.44
N VAL A 20 -15.70 14.30 -9.18
CA VAL A 20 -16.94 13.93 -8.51
C VAL A 20 -17.47 15.11 -7.69
N PRO A 21 -18.70 15.62 -7.94
CA PRO A 21 -19.17 16.90 -7.40
C PRO A 21 -19.17 17.04 -5.87
N TYR A 22 -19.24 15.93 -5.15
CA TYR A 22 -19.31 15.88 -3.68
C TYR A 22 -17.98 15.47 -3.02
N ARG A 23 -16.91 15.28 -3.80
CA ARG A 23 -15.58 14.92 -3.31
C ARG A 23 -14.60 16.01 -3.72
N THR A 24 -13.83 16.48 -2.74
CA THR A 24 -12.74 17.43 -2.98
C THR A 24 -11.43 16.68 -3.10
N PHE A 25 -10.62 17.06 -4.08
CA PHE A 25 -9.22 16.61 -4.14
C PHE A 25 -8.49 16.95 -2.83
N SER A 26 -7.80 15.99 -2.25
CA SER A 26 -7.11 16.13 -0.98
C SER A 26 -5.69 15.56 -1.06
N MET A 27 -4.69 16.41 -0.86
CA MET A 27 -3.30 15.94 -0.75
C MET A 27 -3.12 15.01 0.47
N ASN A 28 -3.93 15.19 1.51
CA ASN A 28 -3.89 14.33 2.70
C ASN A 28 -4.35 12.90 2.37
N ASP A 29 -5.26 12.73 1.41
CA ASP A 29 -5.78 11.41 1.04
C ASP A 29 -4.72 10.64 0.24
N ILE A 30 -3.95 11.33 -0.63
CA ILE A 30 -2.77 10.77 -1.30
C ILE A 30 -1.72 10.31 -0.28
N LEU A 31 -1.43 11.14 0.73
CA LEU A 31 -0.48 10.82 1.79
C LEU A 31 -0.95 9.62 2.63
N ALA A 32 -2.23 9.60 3.01
CA ALA A 32 -2.82 8.50 3.77
C ALA A 32 -2.74 7.17 3.01
N ASN A 33 -3.04 7.18 1.70
CA ASN A 33 -2.91 6.01 0.84
C ASN A 33 -1.45 5.52 0.78
N THR A 34 -0.53 6.44 0.52
CA THR A 34 0.92 6.15 0.47
C THR A 34 1.43 5.54 1.78
N LEU A 35 1.06 6.13 2.92
CA LEU A 35 1.42 5.62 4.24
C LEU A 35 0.82 4.24 4.50
N GLY A 36 -0.42 3.98 4.08
CA GLY A 36 -1.05 2.67 4.17
C GLY A 36 -0.28 1.58 3.41
N ILE A 37 0.14 1.87 2.18
CA ILE A 37 0.93 0.95 1.34
C ILE A 37 2.31 0.66 1.97
N LEU A 38 2.99 1.70 2.45
CA LEU A 38 4.28 1.54 3.13
C LEU A 38 4.13 0.70 4.40
N THR A 39 3.11 0.97 5.20
CA THR A 39 2.79 0.22 6.41
C THR A 39 2.55 -1.25 6.09
N TYR A 40 1.67 -1.56 5.13
CA TYR A 40 1.44 -2.93 4.67
C TYR A 40 2.75 -3.62 4.24
N SER A 41 3.59 -2.92 3.48
CA SER A 41 4.86 -3.47 2.98
C SER A 41 5.81 -3.84 4.13
N VAL A 42 5.92 -2.98 5.16
CA VAL A 42 6.72 -3.26 6.36
C VAL A 42 6.17 -4.48 7.10
N PHE A 43 4.87 -4.51 7.40
CA PHE A 43 4.26 -5.65 8.10
C PHE A 43 4.38 -6.96 7.31
N TYR A 44 4.23 -6.91 6.00
CA TYR A 44 4.43 -8.07 5.13
C TYR A 44 5.88 -8.57 5.22
N MET A 45 6.89 -7.70 5.10
CA MET A 45 8.30 -8.09 5.27
C MET A 45 8.56 -8.71 6.65
N LEU A 46 8.03 -8.11 7.72
CA LEU A 46 8.16 -8.64 9.07
C LEU A 46 7.51 -10.03 9.21
N TYR A 47 6.29 -10.21 8.68
CA TYR A 47 5.61 -11.49 8.67
C TYR A 47 6.45 -12.58 7.99
N TYR A 48 7.02 -12.29 6.82
CA TYR A 48 7.87 -13.25 6.11
C TYR A 48 9.20 -13.51 6.85
N ALA A 49 9.81 -12.49 7.45
CA ALA A 49 11.02 -12.65 8.25
C ALA A 49 10.78 -13.54 9.48
N VAL A 50 9.67 -13.33 10.20
CA VAL A 50 9.26 -14.14 11.35
C VAL A 50 8.94 -15.56 10.89
N LYS A 51 8.13 -15.73 9.84
CA LYS A 51 7.79 -17.05 9.29
C LYS A 51 9.04 -17.84 8.91
N LYS A 52 9.98 -17.22 8.20
CA LYS A 52 11.25 -17.87 7.80
C LYS A 52 12.08 -18.28 9.02
N ARG A 53 12.11 -17.45 10.07
CA ARG A 53 12.92 -17.69 11.27
C ARG A 53 12.36 -18.80 12.16
N PHE A 54 11.04 -18.87 12.33
CA PHE A 54 10.41 -19.79 13.27
C PHE A 54 9.77 -21.02 12.63
N PHE A 55 9.46 -20.96 11.33
CA PHE A 55 8.86 -22.05 10.57
C PHE A 55 9.62 -22.27 9.25
N PRO A 56 10.92 -22.61 9.31
CA PRO A 56 11.65 -22.99 8.11
C PRO A 56 10.97 -24.21 7.48
N SER A 57 10.68 -24.16 6.18
CA SER A 57 10.13 -25.31 5.46
C SER A 57 11.15 -26.46 5.51
N PRO A 58 10.72 -27.72 5.74
CA PRO A 58 11.64 -28.84 5.70
C PRO A 58 12.22 -28.98 4.28
N GLY A 59 13.51 -28.71 4.12
CA GLY A 59 14.25 -28.91 2.86
C GLY A 59 14.90 -27.69 2.20
N SER A 60 15.00 -26.53 2.86
CA SER A 60 15.84 -25.39 2.40
C SER A 60 17.27 -25.46 2.91
#